data_AF-A0A2X1MYS1-F1
#
_entry.id   AF-A0A2X1MYS1-F1
#
_cell.length_a   1.000
_cell.length_b   1.000
_cell.length_c   1.000
_cell.angle_alpha   90.00
_cell.angle_beta   90.00
_cell.angle_gamma   90.00
#
_symmetry.space_group_name_H-M   'P 1'
#
loop_
_entity.id
_entity.type
_entity.pdbx_description
1 polymer ?
#
loop_
_entity_poly.entity_id
_entity_poly.type
_entity_poly.pdbx_seq_one_letter_code
_entity_poly.pdbx_strand_id
1 'polypeptide(L)' 'MWQVEFFADEGEEGECLPMLSGEAAQSVFDGDYDEIEIRQEWQEENTLHEWDEGEFQLEPPLDTEEGRAAADEWDER' A
#
# COMPACT_ATOMS: atom_id res chain seq x y z
N MET A 1 19.72 6.40 4.84
CA MET A 1 18.39 5.95 4.40
C MET A 1 17.71 5.43 5.64
N TRP A 2 16.58 6.01 6.02
CA TRP A 2 15.80 5.52 7.17
C TRP A 2 14.85 4.44 6.68
N GLN A 3 14.60 3.46 7.53
CA GLN A 3 13.59 2.43 7.30
C GLN A 3 12.59 2.50 8.44
N VAL A 4 11.34 2.19 8.13
CA VAL A 4 10.25 2.10 9.08
C VAL A 4 9.73 0.68 9.05
N GLU A 5 9.37 0.19 10.23
CA GLU A 5 8.81 -1.14 10.43
C GLU A 5 7.49 -0.92 11.17
N PHE A 6 6.41 -1.52 10.68
CA PHE A 6 5.06 -1.39 11.23
C PHE A 6 4.63 -2.73 11.80
N PHE A 7 4.04 -2.73 12.99
CA PHE A 7 3.60 -3.92 13.70
C PHE A 7 2.27 -3.66 14.40
N ALA A 8 1.44 -4.70 14.52
CA ALA A 8 0.24 -4.64 15.34
C ALA A 8 0.59 -4.78 16.83
N ASP A 9 1.53 -5.66 17.17
CA ASP A 9 1.94 -5.96 18.54
C ASP A 9 3.45 -5.75 18.79
N GLU A 10 3.81 -5.47 20.04
CA GLU A 10 5.20 -5.25 20.45
C GLU A 10 6.02 -6.55 20.36
N GLY A 11 7.07 -6.56 19.54
CA GLY A 11 8.00 -7.67 19.40
C GLY A 11 7.74 -8.60 18.21
N GLU A 12 6.79 -8.27 17.34
CA GLU A 12 6.67 -8.89 16.01
C GLU A 12 7.80 -8.41 15.08
N GLU A 13 8.27 -9.29 14.20
CA GLU A 13 9.23 -8.96 13.13
C GLU A 13 8.43 -8.62 11.87
N GLY A 14 8.66 -7.45 11.28
CA GLY A 14 7.94 -6.93 10.14
C GLY A 14 8.84 -6.62 8.94
N GLU A 15 8.23 -6.20 7.84
CA GLU A 15 8.98 -5.71 6.69
C GLU A 15 9.51 -4.29 6.95
N CYS A 16 10.81 -4.09 6.71
CA CYS A 16 11.44 -2.78 6.77
C CYS A 16 11.22 -2.02 5.46
N LEU A 17 10.29 -1.08 5.46
CA LEU A 17 9.98 -0.23 4.31
C LEU A 17 10.90 1.00 4.27
N PRO A 18 11.40 1.41 3.09
CA PRO A 18 12.19 2.63 2.97
C PRO A 18 11.34 3.87 3.30
N MET A 19 11.84 4.72 4.19
CA MET A 19 11.17 5.96 4.57
C MET A 19 11.84 7.16 3.89
N LEU A 20 11.07 7.87 3.05
CA LEU A 20 11.49 9.14 2.45
C LEU A 20 11.12 10.31 3.38
N SER A 21 11.99 11.32 3.44
CA SER A 21 11.74 12.54 4.24
C SER A 21 12.36 13.77 3.58
N GLY A 22 11.86 14.95 3.94
CA GLY A 22 12.33 16.22 3.37
C GLY A 22 12.08 16.31 1.87
N GLU A 23 13.10 16.69 1.11
CA GLU A 23 13.02 16.90 -0.34
C GLU A 23 12.54 15.65 -1.09
N ALA A 24 13.00 14.46 -0.71
CA ALA A 24 12.58 13.21 -1.36
C ALA A 24 11.08 12.91 -1.15
N ALA A 25 10.51 13.26 0.00
CA ALA A 25 9.07 13.12 0.23
C ALA A 25 8.29 14.18 -0.57
N GLN A 26 8.82 15.40 -0.67
CA GLN A 26 8.21 16.47 -1.45
C GLN A 26 8.17 16.14 -2.96
N SER A 27 9.22 15.52 -3.51
CA SER A 27 9.26 15.06 -4.90
C SER A 27 8.14 14.06 -5.23
N VAL A 28 7.77 13.18 -4.30
CA VAL A 28 6.61 12.28 -4.50
C VAL A 28 5.31 13.07 -4.58
N PHE A 29 5.09 14.04 -3.68
CA PHE A 29 3.90 14.90 -3.70
C PHE A 29 3.81 15.81 -4.93
N ASP A 30 4.94 16.33 -5.39
CA ASP A 30 5.03 17.22 -6.55
C ASP A 30 4.94 16.46 -7.89
N GLY A 31 4.88 15.12 -7.85
CA GLY A 31 4.91 14.28 -9.04
C GLY A 31 6.27 14.23 -9.73
N ASP A 32 7.33 14.65 -9.03
CA ASP A 32 8.72 14.65 -9.50
C ASP A 32 9.40 13.31 -9.14
N TYR A 33 8.80 12.24 -9.62
CA TYR A 33 9.30 10.87 -9.48
C TYR A 33 9.26 10.16 -10.83
N ASP A 34 10.11 9.14 -11.01
CA ASP A 34 10.11 8.35 -12.23
C ASP A 34 8.98 7.31 -12.19
N GLU A 35 7.86 7.62 -12.83
CA GLU A 35 6.70 6.72 -12.93
C GLU A 35 7.06 5.36 -13.55
N ILE A 36 8.00 5.33 -14.49
CA ILE A 36 8.39 4.10 -15.20
C ILE A 36 9.18 3.21 -14.26
N GLU A 37 10.11 3.78 -13.49
CA GLU A 37 10.85 3.06 -12.45
C GLU A 37 9.89 2.46 -11.43
N ILE A 38 9.01 3.28 -10.85
CA ILE A 38 8.05 2.84 -9.82
C ILE A 38 7.14 1.73 -10.35
N ARG A 39 6.61 1.85 -11.56
CA ARG A 39 5.74 0.81 -12.14
C ARG A 39 6.47 -0.50 -12.42
N GLN A 40 7.77 -0.46 -12.72
CA GLN A 40 8.55 -1.67 -12.94
C GLN A 40 8.96 -2.35 -11.63
N GLU A 41 9.11 -1.59 -10.56
CA GLU A 41 9.39 -2.10 -9.21
C GLU A 41 8.11 -2.37 -8.40
N TRP A 42 6.93 -2.03 -8.94
CA TRP A 42 5.66 -2.22 -8.26
C TRP A 42 5.37 -3.72 -8.07
N GLN A 43 5.15 -4.11 -6.82
CA GLN A 43 4.64 -5.44 -6.48
C GLN A 43 3.13 -5.36 -6.30
N GLU A 44 2.40 -6.34 -6.80
CA GLU A 44 0.92 -6.37 -6.76
C GLU A 44 0.41 -6.22 -5.32
N GLU A 45 1.12 -6.81 -4.36
CA GLU A 45 0.88 -6.75 -2.91
C GLU A 45 0.92 -5.32 -2.32
N ASN A 46 1.48 -4.34 -3.04
CA ASN A 46 1.50 -2.92 -2.62
C ASN A 46 0.30 -2.12 -3.17
N THR A 47 -0.61 -2.76 -3.91
CA THR A 47 -1.77 -2.08 -4.51
C THR A 47 -2.84 -1.84 -3.45
N LEU A 48 -3.14 -0.57 -3.21
CA LEU A 48 -4.31 -0.19 -2.43
C LEU A 48 -5.55 -0.23 -3.30
N HIS A 49 -6.61 -0.86 -2.81
CA HIS A 49 -7.90 -0.96 -3.46
C HIS A 49 -8.93 -0.08 -2.74
N GLU A 50 -9.77 0.61 -3.51
CA GLU A 50 -10.84 1.44 -2.96
C GLU A 50 -11.96 0.54 -2.43
N TRP A 51 -12.30 0.71 -1.16
CA TRP A 51 -13.33 -0.04 -0.45
C TRP A 51 -14.63 0.77 -0.31
N ASP A 52 -14.50 2.04 0.08
CA ASP A 52 -15.57 3.04 0.13
C ASP A 52 -15.03 4.33 -0.50
N GLU A 53 -15.89 5.33 -0.72
CA GLU A 53 -15.53 6.57 -1.40
C GLU A 53 -14.37 7.28 -0.67
N GLY A 54 -13.17 7.18 -1.26
CA GLY A 54 -11.94 7.75 -0.70
C GLY A 54 -11.30 6.94 0.45
N GLU A 55 -11.79 5.74 0.75
CA GLU A 55 -11.19 4.81 1.70
C GLU A 55 -10.48 3.66 0.98
N PHE A 56 -9.23 3.40 1.36
CA PHE A 56 -8.34 2.47 0.65
C PHE A 56 -7.78 1.41 1.60
N GLN A 57 -7.77 0.16 1.17
CA GLN A 57 -7.29 -0.99 1.94
C GLN A 57 -6.46 -1.93 1.04
N LEU A 58 -5.53 -2.69 1.64
CA LEU A 58 -4.75 -3.71 0.92
C LEU A 58 -5.60 -4.96 0.65
N GLU A 59 -6.45 -5.33 1.61
CA GLU A 59 -7.32 -6.50 1.54
C GLU A 59 -8.71 -6.15 2.11
N PRO A 60 -9.80 -6.67 1.53
CA PRO A 60 -11.14 -6.40 2.03
C PRO A 60 -11.51 -7.32 3.21
N PRO A 61 -12.39 -6.88 4.13
CA PRO A 61 -12.75 -7.64 5.33
C PRO A 61 -13.61 -8.88 5.03
N LEU A 62 -12.99 -10.07 5.06
CA LEU A 62 -13.63 -11.34 4.68
C LEU A 62 -14.66 -11.90 5.69
N ASP A 63 -14.85 -11.24 6.83
CA ASP A 63 -15.85 -11.60 7.85
C ASP A 63 -17.28 -11.20 7.46
N THR A 64 -17.43 -10.35 6.44
CA THR A 64 -18.72 -9.89 5.91
C THR A 64 -19.01 -10.48 4.53
N GLU A 65 -20.30 -10.50 4.13
CA GLU A 65 -20.68 -10.90 2.75
C GLU A 65 -20.17 -9.87 1.72
N GLU A 66 -20.20 -8.59 2.08
CA GLU A 66 -19.72 -7.47 1.27
C GLU A 66 -18.20 -7.56 1.01
N GLY A 67 -17.40 -7.80 2.05
CA GLY A 67 -15.95 -7.90 1.89
C GLY A 67 -15.49 -9.15 1.13
N ARG A 68 -16.27 -10.23 1.14
CA ARG A 68 -16.02 -11.38 0.25
C ARG A 68 -16.30 -11.05 -1.21
N ALA A 69 -17.40 -10.35 -1.48
CA ALA A 69 -17.72 -9.91 -2.84
C ALA A 69 -16.65 -8.96 -3.38
N ALA A 70 -16.16 -8.02 -2.54
CA ALA A 70 -15.07 -7.15 -2.92
C ALA A 70 -13.76 -7.91 -3.17
N ALA A 71 -13.44 -8.94 -2.39
CA ALA A 71 -12.28 -9.79 -2.63
C ALA A 71 -12.32 -10.44 -4.01
N ASP A 72 -13.46 -11.05 -4.36
CA ASP A 72 -13.67 -11.67 -5.67
C ASP A 72 -13.54 -10.62 -6.81
N GLU A 73 -14.16 -9.44 -6.66
CA GLU A 73 -14.08 -8.36 -7.66
C GLU A 73 -12.65 -7.80 -7.82
N TRP A 74 -11.84 -7.80 -6.76
CA TRP A 74 -10.47 -7.32 -6.79
C TRP A 74 -9.51 -8.33 -7.44
N ASP A 75 -9.72 -9.64 -7.21
CA ASP A 75 -8.93 -10.74 -7.78
C ASP A 75 -9.18 -10.96 -9.29
N GLU A 76 -10.33 -10.54 -9.82
CA GLU A 76 -10.71 -10.74 -11.22
C GLU A 76 -10.03 -9.78 -12.22
N ARG A 77 -9.07 -8.94 -11.79
CA ARG A 77 -8.57 -7.80 -12.57
C ARG A 77 -7.20 -7.98 -13.27
#